data_AF-I3S4S6-F1
#
_entry.id   AF-I3S4S6-F1
#
_cell.length_a   1.000
_cell.length_b   1.000
_cell.length_c   1.000
_cell.angle_alpha   90.00
_cell.angle_beta   90.00
_cell.angle_gamma   90.00
#
_symmetry.space_group_name_H-M   'P 1'
#
loop_
_entity.id
_entity.type
_entity.pdbx_description
1 polymer ?
#
loop_
_entity_poly.entity_id
_entity_poly.type
_entity_poly.pdbx_seq_one_letter_code
_entity_poly.pdbx_strand_id
1 'polypeptide(L)'
;MVFAEYNSKLLESTNYITRRQAVKLLGDMLLDRSNSAVMTRYVSSRDNMRILMNLLRESSKSIQLEAFHVFKLFAANQNKPADIVGILVANKSKILRLLDDFKIDKEDEQFEADKAQVMEEIAVLELRE
;
A
#
# COMPACT_ATOMS: atom_id res chain seq x y z
N MET A 1 -18.42 0.65 -6.03
CA MET A 1 -18.75 1.25 -7.34
C MET A 1 -17.67 2.25 -7.75
N VAL A 2 -17.42 3.34 -7.00
CA VAL A 2 -16.39 4.36 -7.37
C VAL A 2 -14.96 3.79 -7.49
N PHE A 3 -14.44 3.12 -6.45
CA PHE A 3 -13.06 2.60 -6.53
C PHE A 3 -12.89 1.42 -7.50
N ALA A 4 -13.95 0.67 -7.80
CA ALA A 4 -13.83 -0.46 -8.72
C ALA A 4 -13.42 0.02 -10.12
N GLU A 5 -14.08 1.06 -10.63
CA GLU A 5 -13.76 1.67 -11.92
C GLU A 5 -12.42 2.41 -11.89
N TYR A 6 -12.14 3.13 -10.80
CA TYR A 6 -10.85 3.80 -10.59
C TYR A 6 -9.68 2.80 -10.68
N ASN A 7 -9.81 1.68 -9.97
CA ASN A 7 -8.80 0.64 -9.92
C ASN A 7 -8.58 0.01 -11.30
N SER A 8 -9.65 -0.47 -11.94
CA SER A 8 -9.54 -1.20 -13.20
C SER A 8 -9.13 -0.31 -14.38
N LYS A 9 -9.54 0.96 -14.39
CA LYS A 9 -9.26 1.87 -15.51
C LYS A 9 -7.98 2.68 -15.33
N LEU A 10 -7.61 3.03 -14.09
CA LEU A 10 -6.51 3.95 -13.82
C LEU A 10 -5.32 3.26 -13.14
N LEU A 11 -5.53 2.56 -12.01
CA LEU A 11 -4.43 1.88 -11.30
C LEU A 11 -3.85 0.71 -12.09
N GLU A 12 -4.69 0.01 -12.85
CA GLU A 12 -4.28 -1.11 -13.71
C GLU A 12 -4.07 -0.69 -15.17
N SER A 13 -4.11 0.61 -15.48
CA SER A 13 -3.86 1.15 -16.82
C SER A 13 -2.48 0.69 -17.32
N THR A 14 -2.36 0.32 -18.59
CA THR A 14 -1.06 0.03 -19.22
C THR A 14 -0.22 1.30 -19.43
N ASN A 15 -0.86 2.47 -19.43
CA ASN A 15 -0.18 3.75 -19.59
C ASN A 15 0.53 4.16 -18.28
N TYR A 16 1.86 4.27 -18.36
CA TYR A 16 2.73 4.61 -17.23
C TYR A 16 2.30 5.91 -16.51
N ILE A 17 2.09 6.99 -17.26
CA ILE A 17 1.75 8.30 -16.69
C ILE A 17 0.41 8.23 -15.97
N THR A 18 -0.59 7.61 -16.60
CA THR A 18 -1.92 7.42 -16.02
C THR A 18 -1.83 6.65 -14.71
N ARG A 19 -1.13 5.51 -14.72
CA ARG A 19 -0.95 4.67 -13.53
C ARG A 19 -0.24 5.42 -12.41
N ARG A 20 0.88 6.08 -12.71
CA ARG A 20 1.65 6.86 -11.72
C ARG A 20 0.79 7.96 -11.08
N GLN A 21 0.10 8.76 -11.89
CA GLN A 21 -0.71 9.87 -11.37
C GLN A 21 -1.93 9.37 -10.60
N ALA A 22 -2.52 8.23 -11.00
CA ALA A 22 -3.61 7.62 -10.27
C ALA A 22 -3.17 7.11 -8.88
N VAL A 23 -2.05 6.42 -8.78
CA VAL A 23 -1.56 5.95 -7.46
C VAL A 23 -1.28 7.13 -6.53
N LYS A 24 -0.64 8.19 -7.05
CA LYS A 24 -0.40 9.41 -6.28
C LYS A 24 -1.71 10.06 -5.80
N LEU A 25 -2.65 10.29 -6.71
CA LEU A 25 -3.94 10.89 -6.39
C LEU A 25 -4.71 10.05 -5.36
N LEU A 26 -4.65 8.72 -5.46
CA LEU A 26 -5.22 7.83 -4.45
C LEU A 26 -4.57 8.09 -3.08
N GLY A 27 -3.24 8.15 -3.00
CA GLY A 27 -2.53 8.48 -1.78
C GLY A 27 -2.99 9.80 -1.17
N ASP A 28 -3.01 10.87 -1.97
CA ASP A 28 -3.45 12.20 -1.54
C ASP A 28 -4.90 12.16 -0.98
N MET A 29 -5.81 11.46 -1.67
CA MET A 29 -7.20 11.34 -1.23
C MET A 29 -7.35 10.56 0.08
N LEU A 30 -6.61 9.46 0.26
CA LEU A 30 -6.74 8.62 1.45
C LEU A 30 -6.04 9.23 2.67
N LEU A 31 -5.02 10.06 2.48
CA LEU A 31 -4.30 10.76 3.54
C LEU A 31 -5.02 12.02 4.02
N ASP A 32 -5.97 12.55 3.24
CA ASP A 32 -6.82 13.67 3.67
C ASP A 32 -7.73 13.24 4.84
N ARG A 33 -7.61 13.94 5.97
CA ARG A 33 -8.37 13.67 7.20
C ARG A 33 -9.88 13.74 6.99
N SER A 34 -10.34 14.59 6.07
CA SER A 34 -11.77 14.71 5.71
C SER A 34 -12.31 13.43 5.05
N ASN A 35 -11.43 12.60 4.48
CA ASN A 35 -11.76 11.33 3.83
C ASN A 35 -11.52 10.10 4.71
N SER A 36 -11.34 10.27 6.03
CA SER A 36 -11.04 9.17 6.96
C SER A 36 -11.96 7.95 6.82
N ALA A 37 -13.28 8.15 6.70
CA ALA A 37 -14.25 7.06 6.49
C ALA A 37 -14.01 6.30 5.17
N VAL A 38 -13.63 7.03 4.11
CA VAL A 38 -13.29 6.45 2.80
C VAL A 38 -11.99 5.67 2.88
N MET A 39 -10.98 6.22 3.56
CA MET A 39 -9.71 5.55 3.83
C MET A 39 -9.91 4.23 4.57
N THR A 40 -10.64 4.24 5.69
CA THR A 40 -10.91 3.03 6.48
C THR A 40 -11.59 1.95 5.63
N ARG A 41 -12.56 2.32 4.80
CA ARG A 41 -13.22 1.38 3.88
C ARG A 41 -12.25 0.85 2.82
N TYR A 42 -11.38 1.71 2.27
CA TYR A 42 -10.43 1.33 1.24
C TYR A 42 -9.41 0.30 1.76
N VAL A 43 -8.81 0.56 2.93
CA VAL A 43 -7.77 -0.29 3.54
C VAL A 43 -8.31 -1.58 4.17
N SER A 44 -9.63 -1.72 4.23
CA SER A 44 -10.31 -2.93 4.69
C SER A 44 -10.69 -3.87 3.54
N SER A 45 -10.33 -3.56 2.29
CA SER A 45 -10.66 -4.36 1.11
C SER A 45 -9.47 -5.17 0.62
N ARG A 46 -9.65 -6.50 0.57
CA ARG A 46 -8.69 -7.44 -0.01
C ARG A 46 -8.34 -7.16 -1.46
N ASP A 47 -9.32 -6.79 -2.28
CA ASP A 47 -9.09 -6.50 -3.70
C ASP A 47 -8.19 -5.27 -3.88
N ASN A 48 -8.46 -4.21 -3.11
CA ASN A 48 -7.60 -3.03 -3.07
C ASN A 48 -6.18 -3.39 -2.63
N MET A 49 -6.04 -4.19 -1.58
CA MET A 49 -4.73 -4.63 -1.09
C MET A 49 -3.95 -5.37 -2.19
N ARG A 50 -4.60 -6.29 -2.92
CA ARG A 50 -3.97 -7.04 -4.00
C ARG A 50 -3.43 -6.13 -5.11
N ILE A 51 -4.17 -5.10 -5.49
CA ILE A 51 -3.74 -4.12 -6.48
C ILE A 51 -2.47 -3.40 -5.98
N LEU A 52 -2.49 -2.90 -4.74
CA LEU A 52 -1.33 -2.21 -4.17
C LEU A 52 -0.11 -3.13 -4.02
N MET A 53 -0.31 -4.39 -3.64
CA MET A 53 0.78 -5.37 -3.60
C MET A 53 1.38 -5.67 -4.97
N ASN A 54 0.60 -5.56 -6.06
CA ASN A 54 1.14 -5.66 -7.41
C ASN A 54 1.93 -4.41 -7.80
N LEU A 55 1.41 -3.22 -7.47
CA LEU A 55 2.07 -1.94 -7.74
C LEU A 55 3.40 -1.80 -6.97
N LEU A 56 3.51 -2.36 -5.77
CA LEU A 56 4.77 -2.43 -5.02
C LEU A 56 5.86 -3.27 -5.71
N ARG A 57 5.51 -4.12 -6.68
CA ARG A 57 6.47 -4.92 -7.46
C ARG A 57 6.78 -4.33 -8.83
N GLU A 58 6.24 -3.15 -9.15
CA GLU A 58 6.51 -2.49 -10.43
C GLU A 58 7.99 -2.13 -10.55
N SER A 59 8.52 -2.18 -11.78
CA SER A 59 9.90 -1.80 -12.07
C SER A 59 10.16 -0.30 -11.89
N SER A 60 9.12 0.52 -12.03
CA SER A 60 9.23 1.97 -11.80
C SER A 60 9.32 2.28 -10.32
N LYS A 61 10.48 2.78 -9.89
CA LYS A 61 10.70 3.28 -8.53
C LYS A 61 9.71 4.37 -8.11
N SER A 62 9.29 5.22 -9.05
CA SER A 62 8.25 6.23 -8.77
C SER A 62 6.90 5.59 -8.45
N ILE A 63 6.45 4.59 -9.20
CA ILE A 63 5.17 3.91 -8.90
C ILE A 63 5.28 3.12 -7.60
N GLN A 64 6.42 2.44 -7.39
CA GLN A 64 6.69 1.69 -6.16
C GLN A 64 6.61 2.59 -4.92
N LEU A 65 7.16 3.81 -5.00
CA LEU A 65 7.11 4.80 -3.90
C LEU A 65 5.68 5.26 -3.60
N GLU A 66 4.93 5.68 -4.62
CA GLU A 66 3.53 6.11 -4.43
C GLU A 66 2.66 4.94 -3.90
N ALA A 67 2.91 3.72 -4.37
CA ALA A 67 2.22 2.53 -3.89
C ALA A 67 2.55 2.23 -2.42
N PHE A 68 3.78 2.47 -1.99
CA PHE A 68 4.19 2.34 -0.59
C PHE A 68 3.43 3.32 0.33
N HIS A 69 3.26 4.58 -0.08
CA HIS A 69 2.51 5.57 0.70
C HIS A 69 1.03 5.18 0.92
N VAL A 70 0.44 4.44 -0.02
CA VAL A 70 -0.90 3.86 0.16
C VAL A 70 -0.84 2.56 0.97
N PHE A 71 0.13 1.69 0.70
CA PHE A 71 0.26 0.39 1.36
C PHE A 71 0.50 0.53 2.87
N LYS A 72 1.27 1.54 3.33
CA LYS A 72 1.49 1.77 4.76
C LYS A 72 0.19 1.96 5.54
N LEU A 73 -0.88 2.46 4.90
CA LEU A 73 -2.19 2.60 5.53
C LEU A 73 -2.86 1.25 5.84
N PHE A 74 -2.58 0.21 5.04
CA PHE A 74 -3.04 -1.16 5.34
C PHE A 74 -2.32 -1.74 6.56
N ALA A 75 -1.01 -1.54 6.66
CA ALA A 75 -0.21 -1.96 7.81
C ALA A 75 -0.59 -1.20 9.09
N ALA A 76 -0.80 0.12 8.99
CA ALA A 76 -1.14 0.96 10.12
C ALA A 76 -2.61 0.82 10.60
N ASN A 77 -3.50 0.17 9.83
CA ASN A 77 -4.92 0.04 10.21
C ASN A 77 -5.06 -0.79 11.50
N GLN A 78 -5.44 -0.16 12.62
CA GLN A 78 -5.60 -0.89 13.89
C GLN A 78 -6.74 -1.92 13.86
N ASN A 79 -7.73 -1.72 12.98
CA ASN A 79 -8.89 -2.60 12.81
C ASN A 79 -8.79 -3.41 11.50
N LYS A 80 -7.60 -3.97 11.22
CA LYS A 80 -7.37 -4.85 10.04
C LYS A 80 -8.37 -6.02 10.03
N PRO A 81 -9.12 -6.20 8.92
CA PRO A 81 -9.89 -7.42 8.72
C PRO A 81 -9.02 -8.68 8.68
N ALA A 82 -9.58 -9.83 9.06
CA ALA A 82 -8.85 -11.10 9.15
C ALA A 82 -8.25 -11.56 7.82
N ASP A 83 -8.91 -11.26 6.70
CA ASP A 83 -8.40 -11.57 5.36
C ASP A 83 -7.18 -10.72 4.98
N ILE A 84 -7.14 -9.44 5.37
CA ILE A 84 -5.97 -8.57 5.22
C ILE A 84 -4.80 -9.09 6.07
N VAL A 85 -5.06 -9.44 7.34
CA VAL A 85 -4.04 -10.06 8.21
C VAL A 85 -3.51 -11.34 7.58
N GLY A 86 -4.40 -12.21 7.09
CA GLY A 86 -4.01 -13.45 6.44
C GLY A 86 -3.11 -13.24 5.22
N ILE A 87 -3.36 -12.21 4.41
CA ILE A 87 -2.51 -11.88 3.27
C ILE A 87 -1.13 -11.37 3.71
N LEU A 88 -1.09 -10.47 4.71
CA LEU A 88 0.16 -9.95 5.26
C LEU A 88 1.03 -11.08 5.84
N VAL A 89 0.43 -11.97 6.65
CA VAL A 89 1.14 -13.10 7.26
C VAL A 89 1.61 -14.09 6.18
N ALA A 90 0.75 -14.47 5.24
CA ALA A 90 1.11 -15.42 4.17
C ALA A 90 2.23 -14.91 3.25
N ASN A 91 2.42 -13.59 3.16
CA ASN A 91 3.47 -12.97 2.34
C ASN A 91 4.56 -12.29 3.18
N LYS A 92 4.58 -12.47 4.50
CA LYS A 92 5.42 -11.76 5.47
C LYS A 92 6.87 -11.67 5.02
N SER A 93 7.52 -12.82 4.77
CA SER A 93 8.93 -12.88 4.38
C SER A 93 9.23 -12.15 3.07
N LYS A 94 8.34 -12.23 2.08
CA LYS A 94 8.49 -11.57 0.78
C LYS A 94 8.32 -10.07 0.89
N ILE A 95 7.35 -9.61 1.69
CA ILE A 95 7.11 -8.18 1.90
C ILE A 95 8.29 -7.55 2.63
N LEU A 96 8.76 -8.17 3.72
CA LEU A 96 9.90 -7.65 4.49
C LEU A 96 11.15 -7.55 3.62
N ARG A 97 11.46 -8.59 2.83
CA ARG A 97 12.58 -8.53 1.89
C ARG A 97 12.41 -7.43 0.84
N LEU A 98 11.22 -7.30 0.27
CA LEU A 98 10.94 -6.27 -0.73
C LEU A 98 11.14 -4.86 -0.16
N LEU A 99 10.71 -4.61 1.08
CA LEU A 99 10.86 -3.32 1.75
C LEU A 99 12.31 -3.04 2.17
N ASP A 100 13.06 -4.06 2.61
CA ASP A 100 14.49 -3.94 2.93
C ASP A 100 15.31 -3.55 1.69
N ASP A 101 15.03 -4.19 0.56
CA ASP A 101 15.63 -3.88 -0.75
C ASP A 101 15.12 -2.55 -1.34
N PHE A 102 14.08 -1.93 -0.76
CA PHE A 102 13.48 -0.72 -1.30
C PHE A 102 14.25 0.53 -0.82
N LYS A 103 15.08 1.04 -1.73
CA LYS A 103 15.79 2.31 -1.60
C LYS A 103 15.25 3.34 -2.58
N ILE A 104 15.27 4.61 -2.15
CA ILE A 104 15.00 5.78 -2.99
C ILE A 104 16.29 6.57 -3.17
N ASP A 105 16.39 7.33 -4.27
CA ASP A 105 17.63 8.04 -4.64
C ASP A 105 17.92 9.28 -3.76
N LYS A 106 16.97 9.69 -2.93
CA LYS A 106 17.07 10.87 -2.06
C LYS A 106 17.07 10.44 -0.61
N GLU A 107 17.85 11.14 0.21
CA GLU A 107 17.73 11.05 1.67
C GLU A 107 16.37 11.62 2.06
N ASP A 108 15.44 10.75 2.45
CA ASP A 108 14.12 11.08 2.99
C ASP A 108 13.95 10.32 4.30
N GLU A 109 14.26 11.00 5.40
CA GLU A 109 14.19 10.43 6.75
C GLU A 109 12.76 9.99 7.10
N GLN A 110 11.75 10.70 6.59
CA GLN A 110 10.34 10.35 6.85
C GLN A 110 9.98 9.05 6.15
N PHE A 111 10.40 8.87 4.90
CA PHE A 111 10.19 7.62 4.17
C PHE A 111 10.86 6.44 4.89
N GLU A 112 12.11 6.59 5.31
CA GLU A 112 12.84 5.52 6.01
C GLU A 112 12.19 5.18 7.36
N ALA A 113 11.71 6.18 8.11
CA ALA A 113 10.95 5.97 9.34
C ALA A 113 9.62 5.25 9.10
N ASP A 114 8.83 5.68 8.10
CA ASP A 114 7.58 5.02 7.72
C ASP A 114 7.83 3.56 7.31
N LYS A 115 8.91 3.31 6.56
CA LYS A 115 9.30 1.98 6.08
C LYS A 115 9.66 1.06 7.24
N ALA A 116 10.47 1.55 8.17
CA ALA A 116 10.84 0.81 9.38
C ALA A 116 9.60 0.45 10.21
N GLN A 117 8.68 1.40 10.42
CA GLN A 117 7.44 1.15 11.14
C GLN A 117 6.59 0.07 10.46
N VAL A 118 6.38 0.15 9.14
CA VAL A 118 5.62 -0.85 8.39
C VAL A 118 6.27 -2.25 8.49
N MET A 119 7.60 -2.31 8.42
CA MET A 119 8.33 -3.57 8.56
C MET A 119 8.16 -4.18 9.96
N GLU A 120 8.25 -3.37 11.01
CA GLU A 120 8.01 -3.80 12.39
C GLU A 120 6.58 -4.32 12.58
N GLU A 121 5.59 -3.54 12.13
CA GLU A 121 4.18 -3.91 12.19
C GLU A 121 3.92 -5.27 11.51
N ILE A 122 4.51 -5.51 10.33
CA ILE A 122 4.34 -6.76 9.59
C ILE A 122 5.10 -7.91 10.25
N ALA A 123 6.28 -7.67 10.82
CA ALA A 123 7.09 -8.70 11.46
C ALA A 123 6.37 -9.35 12.65
N VAL A 124 5.66 -8.56 13.45
CA VAL A 124 4.95 -9.02 14.65
C VAL A 124 3.53 -9.55 14.39
N LEU A 125 3.01 -9.45 13.16
CA LEU A 125 1.68 -9.96 12.83
C LEU A 125 1.65 -11.49 12.85
N GLU A 126 0.73 -12.07 13.62
CA GLU A 126 0.45 -13.50 13.64
C GLU A 126 -1.04 -13.75 13.35
N LEU A 127 -1.36 -14.91 12.81
CA LEU A 127 -2.76 -15.35 12.72
C LEU A 127 -3.25 -15.60 14.15
N ARG A 128 -4.34 -14.94 14.53
CA ARG A 128 -5.03 -15.29 15.78
C ARG A 128 -5.81 -16.58 15.54
N GLU A 129 -5.53 -17.59 16.36
CA GLU A 129 -6.26 -18.88 16.39
C GLU A 129 -7.73 -18.70 16.79
#